data_AF-A0A3D5ULX5-F1
#
_entry.id   AF-A0A3D5ULX5-F1
#
_cell.length_a   1.000
_cell.length_b   1.000
_cell.length_c   1.000
_cell.angle_alpha   90.00
_cell.angle_beta   90.00
_cell.angle_gamma   90.00
#
_symmetry.space_group_name_H-M   'P 1'
#
loop_
_entity.id
_entity.type
_entity.pdbx_description
1 polymer ?
#
loop_
_entity_poly.entity_id
_entity_poly.type
_entity_poly.pdbx_seq_one_letter_code
_entity_poly.pdbx_strand_id
1 'polypeptide(L)' 'SRSPKQITAYHVLSSVENSLFEKNEQTTKEKSPEIDMALNLVVFQPLDETIQVKLQSITLYDLVTEAEKQKKDQGLMFFI' A
#
# COMPACT_ATOMS: atom_id res chain seq x y z
N SER A 1 -3.98 21.97 2.58
CA SER A 1 -4.04 20.83 3.52
C SER A 1 -5.17 19.91 3.09
N ARG A 2 -4.95 18.59 2.91
CA ARG A 2 -6.03 17.62 2.60
C ARG A 2 -6.61 17.05 3.90
N SER A 3 -7.90 16.68 3.91
CA SER A 3 -8.54 16.07 5.07
C SER A 3 -7.96 14.68 5.36
N PRO A 4 -7.81 14.23 6.62
CA PRO A 4 -7.37 12.87 6.96
C PRO A 4 -8.21 11.76 6.33
N LYS A 5 -9.49 12.03 6.01
CA LYS A 5 -10.37 11.10 5.27
C LYS A 5 -10.00 10.96 3.78
N GLN A 6 -9.13 11.82 3.27
CA GLN A 6 -8.68 11.86 1.87
C GLN A 6 -7.21 11.46 1.73
N ILE A 7 -6.48 11.32 2.85
CA ILE A 7 -5.09 10.87 2.86
C ILE A 7 -5.10 9.37 3.10
N THR A 8 -4.54 8.63 2.15
CA THR A 8 -4.53 7.18 2.15
C THR A 8 -3.17 6.64 2.55
N ALA A 9 -3.11 5.38 3.00
CA ALA A 9 -1.86 4.69 3.28
C ALA A 9 -0.95 4.70 2.03
N TYR A 10 -1.54 4.58 0.84
CA TYR A 10 -0.82 4.73 -0.43
C TYR A 10 -0.11 6.09 -0.53
N HIS A 11 -0.79 7.21 -0.27
CA HIS A 11 -0.18 8.54 -0.36
C HIS A 11 1.02 8.70 0.58
N VAL A 12 0.96 8.10 1.77
CA VAL A 12 2.05 8.13 2.74
C VAL A 12 3.20 7.26 2.25
N LEU A 13 2.95 5.99 1.96
CA LEU A 13 3.99 5.02 1.58
C LEU A 13 4.64 5.37 0.24
N SER A 14 3.88 5.84 -0.75
CA SER A 14 4.44 6.24 -2.05
C SER A 14 5.34 7.47 -1.96
N SER A 15 5.31 8.19 -0.84
CA SER A 15 6.14 9.38 -0.60
C SER A 15 7.44 9.05 0.13
N VAL A 16 7.56 7.86 0.74
CA VAL A 16 8.71 7.46 1.57
C VAL A 16 9.36 6.14 1.15
N GLU A 17 8.62 5.24 0.51
CA GLU A 17 9.05 3.87 0.19
C GLU A 17 8.89 3.61 -1.32
N ASN A 18 9.83 4.13 -2.11
CA ASN A 18 9.78 3.99 -3.58
C ASN A 18 9.96 2.52 -4.03
N SER A 19 10.77 1.73 -3.32
CA SER A 19 11.06 0.34 -3.65
C SER A 19 9.83 -0.58 -3.63
N LEU A 20 8.80 -0.22 -2.86
CA LEU A 20 7.55 -0.98 -2.78
C LEU A 20 6.69 -0.85 -4.05
N PHE A 21 6.90 0.24 -4.81
CA PHE A 21 6.12 0.56 -6.01
C PHE A 21 6.98 0.60 -7.28
N GLU A 22 8.27 0.27 -7.15
CA GLU A 22 9.16 0.10 -8.29
C GLU A 22 8.74 -1.15 -9.06
N LYS A 23 8.58 -0.98 -10.37
CA LYS A 23 8.32 -2.11 -11.25
C LYS A 23 9.56 -2.98 -11.29
N ASN A 24 9.38 -4.29 -11.17
CA ASN A 24 10.45 -5.24 -11.40
C ASN A 24 11.12 -4.96 -12.75
N GLU A 25 12.43 -4.73 -12.74
CA GLU A 25 13.21 -4.64 -13.96
C GLU A 25 13.12 -5.99 -14.70
N GLN A 26 12.98 -5.96 -16.02
CA GLN A 26 12.98 -7.18 -16.83
C GLN A 26 14.36 -7.85 -16.73
N THR A 27 14.49 -8.82 -15.83
CA THR A 27 15.78 -9.41 -15.46
C THR A 27 16.33 -10.41 -16.48
N THR A 28 15.56 -10.83 -17.49
CA THR A 28 15.96 -11.95 -18.36
C THR A 28 15.52 -11.82 -19.82
N LYS A 29 15.86 -10.69 -20.49
CA LYS A 29 15.68 -10.57 -21.95
C LYS A 29 16.36 -11.66 -22.80
N GLU A 30 17.23 -12.48 -22.20
CA GLU A 30 18.03 -13.51 -22.90
C GLU A 30 17.53 -14.96 -22.71
N LYS A 31 16.63 -15.26 -21.77
CA LYS A 31 16.19 -16.64 -21.46
C LYS A 31 14.66 -16.75 -21.39
N SER A 32 14.05 -17.06 -22.53
CA SER A 32 12.61 -17.33 -22.72
C SER A 32 11.66 -16.17 -22.36
N PRO A 33 11.47 -15.21 -23.29
CA PRO A 33 10.62 -14.04 -23.06
C PRO A 33 9.15 -14.39 -22.76
N GLU A 34 8.68 -15.59 -23.13
CA GLU A 34 7.31 -16.04 -22.90
C GLU A 34 7.03 -16.30 -21.43
N ILE A 35 7.96 -16.94 -20.72
CA ILE A 35 7.81 -17.25 -19.29
C ILE A 35 7.93 -15.98 -18.45
N ASP A 36 8.85 -15.08 -18.81
CA ASP A 36 8.97 -13.79 -18.14
C ASP A 36 7.71 -12.94 -18.30
N MET A 37 7.15 -12.92 -19.51
CA MET A 37 5.90 -12.21 -19.77
C MET A 37 4.73 -12.85 -19.03
N ALA A 38 4.66 -14.19 -18.97
CA ALA A 38 3.65 -14.90 -18.18
C ALA A 38 3.79 -14.58 -16.68
N LEU A 39 5.00 -14.59 -16.14
CA LEU A 39 5.26 -14.26 -14.74
C LEU A 39 4.85 -12.80 -14.43
N ASN A 40 5.18 -11.87 -15.31
CA ASN A 40 4.78 -10.48 -15.15
C ASN A 40 3.26 -10.30 -15.17
N LEU A 41 2.57 -10.88 -16.15
CA LEU A 41 1.13 -10.70 -16.33
C LEU A 41 0.29 -11.46 -15.29
N VAL A 42 0.73 -12.64 -14.86
CA VAL A 42 -0.05 -13.52 -13.98
C VAL A 42 0.26 -13.27 -12.51
N VAL A 43 1.49 -12.86 -12.18
CA VAL A 43 1.94 -12.74 -10.78
C VAL A 43 2.19 -11.29 -10.40
N PHE A 44 3.13 -10.61 -11.08
CA PHE A 44 3.58 -9.29 -10.61
C PHE A 44 2.54 -8.20 -10.83
N GLN A 45 1.99 -8.08 -12.03
CA GLN A 45 1.00 -7.04 -12.33
C GLN A 45 -0.26 -7.15 -11.42
N PRO A 46 -0.90 -8.32 -11.25
CA PRO A 46 -2.06 -8.42 -10.36
C PRO A 46 -1.71 -8.15 -8.90
N LEU A 47 -0.50 -8.52 -8.46
CA LEU A 47 -0.03 -8.24 -7.10
C LEU A 47 0.13 -6.73 -6.87
N ASP A 48 0.82 -6.05 -7.77
CA ASP A 48 1.05 -4.60 -7.71
C ASP A 48 -0.29 -3.83 -7.70
N GLU A 49 -1.19 -4.19 -8.62
CA GLU A 49 -2.54 -3.60 -8.70
C GLU A 49 -3.32 -3.83 -7.41
N THR A 50 -3.29 -5.04 -6.87
CA THR A 50 -4.01 -5.39 -5.63
C THR A 50 -3.48 -4.62 -4.43
N ILE A 51 -2.15 -4.55 -4.27
CA ILE A 51 -1.50 -3.80 -3.19
C ILE A 51 -1.85 -2.32 -3.31
N GLN A 52 -1.71 -1.73 -4.50
CA GLN A 52 -2.03 -0.33 -4.73
C GLN A 52 -3.49 -0.01 -4.40
N VAL A 53 -4.44 -0.78 -4.95
CA VAL A 53 -5.88 -0.59 -4.68
C VAL A 53 -6.17 -0.72 -3.19
N LYS A 54 -5.57 -1.71 -2.52
CA LYS A 54 -5.77 -1.92 -1.09
C LYS A 54 -5.26 -0.74 -0.28
N LEU A 55 -4.05 -0.25 -0.55
CA LEU A 55 -3.46 0.89 0.14
C LEU A 55 -4.20 2.21 -0.14
N GLN A 56 -4.80 2.36 -1.33
CA GLN A 56 -5.66 3.50 -1.66
C GLN A 56 -7.00 3.46 -0.92
N SER A 57 -7.50 2.27 -0.57
CA SER A 57 -8.74 2.14 0.20
C SER A 57 -8.60 2.43 1.69
N ILE A 58 -7.38 2.42 2.24
CA ILE A 58 -7.11 2.62 3.66
C ILE A 58 -6.77 4.08 3.89
N THR A 59 -7.54 4.78 4.73
CA THR A 59 -7.32 6.19 5.06
C THR A 59 -6.64 6.37 6.42
N LEU A 60 -6.04 7.54 6.65
CA LEU A 60 -5.55 7.89 7.99
C LEU A 60 -6.68 7.90 9.03
N TYR A 61 -7.91 8.20 8.62
CA TYR A 61 -9.07 8.11 9.50
C TYR A 61 -9.36 6.67 9.95
N ASP A 62 -9.20 5.69 9.06
CA ASP A 62 -9.36 4.27 9.42
C ASP A 62 -8.31 3.84 10.44
N LEU A 63 -7.06 4.29 10.26
CA LEU A 63 -5.96 4.03 11.20
C LEU A 63 -6.21 4.66 12.57
N VAL A 64 -6.66 5.92 12.62
CA VAL A 64 -6.99 6.60 13.89
C VAL A 64 -8.16 5.90 14.58
N THR A 65 -9.21 5.57 13.83
CA THR A 65 -10.39 4.87 14.35
C THR A 65 -10.00 3.52 14.93
N GLU A 66 -9.16 2.76 14.25
CA GLU A 66 -8.69 1.47 14.74
C GLU A 66 -7.78 1.62 15.97
N ALA A 67 -6.86 2.58 15.96
CA ALA A 67 -6.01 2.89 17.12
C ALA A 67 -6.83 3.28 18.36
N GLU A 68 -7.91 4.06 18.20
CA GLU A 68 -8.82 4.41 19.30
C GLU A 68 -9.54 3.18 19.86
N LYS A 69 -9.96 2.21 19.03
CA LYS A 69 -10.55 0.95 19.52
C LYS A 69 -9.55 0.16 20.36
N GLN A 70 -8.31 0.06 19.91
CA GLN A 70 -7.25 -0.65 20.65
C GLN A 70 -6.90 0.06 21.97
N LYS A 71 -7.03 1.40 22.04
CA LYS A 71 -6.85 2.19 23.27
C LYS A 71 -8.00 2.07 24.26
N LYS A 72 -9.21 1.68 23.87
CA LYS A 72 -10.32 1.49 24.83
C LYS A 72 -10.07 0.36 25.82
N ASP A 73 -9.14 -0.55 25.53
CA ASP A 73 -8.64 -1.57 26.47
C ASP A 73 -7.50 -1.05 27.39
N GLN A 74 -7.00 0.16 27.13
CA GLN A 74 -5.95 0.83 27.91
C GLN A 74 -6.34 2.30 28.16
N GLY A 75 -7.36 2.52 29.00
CA GLY A 75 -7.64 3.78 29.71
C GLY A 75 -7.55 5.07 28.88
N LEU A 76 -8.68 5.53 28.36
CA LEU A 76 -8.83 6.85 27.73
C LEU A 76 -8.37 7.98 28.68
N MET A 77 -7.25 8.64 28.38
CA MET A 77 -7.00 10.02 28.79
C MET A 77 -7.21 10.93 27.58
N PHE A 78 -8.26 11.74 27.63
CA PHE A 78 -8.47 12.86 26.70
C PHE A 78 -7.57 14.01 27.13
N PHE A 79 -6.64 14.44 26.28
CA PHE A 79 -6.02 15.76 26.41
C PHE A 79 -6.90 16.75 25.63
N ILE A 80 -7.51 17.66 26.39
CA ILE A 80 -8.23 18.86 25.91
C ILE A 80 -7.25 19.93 25.42
#